data_AF-A0A9X5UH30-F1
#
_entry.id   AF-A0A9X5UH30-F1
#
_cell.length_a   1.000
_cell.length_b   1.000
_cell.length_c   1.000
_cell.angle_alpha   90.00
_cell.angle_beta   90.00
_cell.angle_gamma   90.00
#
_symmetry.space_group_name_H-M   'P 1'
#
loop_
_entity.id
_entity.type
_entity.pdbx_description
1 polymer ?
#
loop_
_entity_poly.entity_id
_entity_poly.type
_entity_poly.pdbx_seq_one_letter_code
_entity_poly.pdbx_strand_id
1 'polypeptide(L)' 'MTVKVAPGATIAELAASIAHLPDGAVFIGGYGDIGVVLVFGPADGSATERDVLAAVVGALTPADFARPGTPQR' A
#
# COMPACT_ATOMS: atom_id res chain seq x y z
N MET A 1 -0.16 2.75 -8.50
CA MET A 1 0.67 3.41 -7.47
C MET A 1 0.28 2.88 -6.09
N THR A 2 1.19 2.90 -5.12
CA THR A 2 0.91 2.34 -3.79
C THR A 2 1.30 3.29 -2.66
N VAL A 3 0.58 3.21 -1.56
CA VAL A 3 0.89 3.87 -0.28
C VAL A 3 0.96 2.79 0.79
N LYS A 4 2.04 2.76 1.56
CA LYS A 4 2.19 1.84 2.69
C LYS A 4 1.74 2.51 3.97
N VAL A 5 0.87 1.84 4.70
CA VAL A 5 0.38 2.27 6.01
C VAL A 5 0.91 1.30 7.04
N ALA A 6 1.84 1.78 7.86
CA ALA A 6 2.39 1.01 8.96
C ALA A 6 1.35 0.89 10.10
N PRO A 7 1.45 -0.15 10.94
CA PRO A 7 0.64 -0.25 12.15
C PRO A 7 0.87 0.97 13.04
N GLY A 8 -0.22 1.57 13.53
CA GLY A 8 -0.15 2.76 14.38
C GLY A 8 0.13 4.07 13.64
N ALA A 9 0.19 4.06 12.31
CA ALA A 9 0.24 5.29 11.52
C ALA A 9 -0.98 6.17 11.80
N THR A 10 -0.74 7.46 11.93
CA THR A 10 -1.76 8.47 12.16
C THR A 10 -2.47 8.86 10.86
N ILE A 11 -3.65 9.45 10.99
CA ILE A 11 -4.37 10.01 9.83
C ILE A 11 -3.54 11.11 9.14
N ALA A 12 -2.76 11.88 9.90
CA ALA A 12 -1.91 12.94 9.33
C ALA A 12 -0.79 12.36 8.43
N GLU A 13 -0.15 11.28 8.87
CA GLU A 13 0.88 10.59 8.08
C GLU A 13 0.28 9.94 6.82
N LEU A 14 -0.92 9.37 6.94
CA LEU A 14 -1.66 8.87 5.78
C LEU A 14 -2.01 9.99 4.81
N ALA A 15 -2.55 11.11 5.30
CA ALA A 15 -2.92 12.26 4.48
C ALA A 15 -1.71 12.86 3.75
N ALA A 16 -0.56 12.97 4.44
CA ALA A 16 0.68 13.40 3.83
C ALA A 16 1.13 12.46 2.70
N SER A 17 0.99 11.15 2.89
CA SER A 17 1.31 10.16 1.86
C SER A 17 0.38 10.25 0.65
N ILE A 18 -0.92 10.49 0.89
CA ILE A 18 -1.94 10.64 -0.16
C ILE A 18 -1.75 11.96 -0.94
N ALA A 19 -1.25 13.02 -0.31
CA ALA A 19 -1.02 14.30 -0.97
C ALA A 19 0.03 14.25 -2.10
N HIS A 20 0.83 13.18 -2.16
CA HIS A 20 1.79 12.94 -3.24
C HIS A 20 1.21 12.10 -4.39
N LEU A 21 -0.06 11.70 -4.32
CA LEU A 21 -0.69 10.98 -5.42
C LEU A 21 -0.91 11.90 -6.63
N PRO A 22 -0.82 11.38 -7.86
CA PRO A 22 -1.22 12.11 -9.05
C PRO A 22 -2.68 12.57 -8.95
N ASP A 23 -2.97 13.75 -9.47
CA ASP A 23 -4.34 14.24 -9.58
C ASP A 23 -5.22 13.25 -10.35
N GLY A 24 -6.41 12.99 -9.83
CA GLY A 24 -7.35 12.05 -10.43
C GLY A 24 -7.06 10.57 -10.15
N ALA A 25 -6.05 10.25 -9.32
CA ALA A 25 -5.87 8.88 -8.84
C ALA A 25 -7.05 8.45 -7.95
N VAL A 26 -7.58 7.26 -8.21
CA VAL A 26 -8.68 6.67 -7.44
C VAL A 26 -8.22 5.48 -6.63
N PHE A 27 -8.83 5.29 -5.46
CA PHE A 27 -8.56 4.13 -4.61
C PHE A 27 -9.13 2.85 -5.25
N ILE A 28 -8.30 1.82 -5.37
CA ILE A 28 -8.67 0.53 -5.96
C ILE A 28 -8.88 -0.53 -4.88
N GLY A 29 -7.99 -0.57 -3.87
CA GLY A 29 -8.06 -1.60 -2.83
C GLY A 29 -6.92 -1.53 -1.82
N GLY A 30 -7.07 -2.25 -0.71
CA GLY A 30 -6.09 -2.37 0.36
C GLY A 30 -5.69 -3.84 0.59
N TYR A 31 -4.40 -4.09 0.79
CA TYR A 31 -3.84 -5.43 0.94
C TYR A 31 -2.94 -5.52 2.18
N GLY A 32 -3.19 -6.48 3.05
CA GLY A 32 -2.44 -6.70 4.28
C GLY A 32 -3.34 -6.84 5.51
N ASP A 33 -2.74 -7.19 6.64
CA ASP A 33 -3.44 -7.45 7.91
C ASP A 33 -3.01 -6.44 8.98
N ILE A 34 -1.73 -6.44 9.36
CA ILE A 34 -1.17 -5.54 10.39
C ILE A 34 -0.70 -4.22 9.77
N GLY A 35 0.05 -4.28 8.66
CA GLY A 35 0.36 -3.15 7.79
C GLY A 35 -0.36 -3.32 6.46
N VAL A 36 -0.84 -2.22 5.88
CA VAL A 36 -1.68 -2.23 4.67
C VAL A 36 -1.00 -1.50 3.53
N VAL A 37 -0.98 -2.12 2.36
CA VAL A 37 -0.64 -1.47 1.09
C VAL A 37 -1.95 -1.02 0.43
N LEU A 38 -2.13 0.29 0.30
CA LEU A 38 -3.23 0.89 -0.43
C LEU A 38 -2.81 1.08 -1.88
N VAL A 39 -3.65 0.65 -2.83
CA VAL A 39 -3.40 0.77 -4.26
C VAL A 39 -4.31 1.84 -4.86
N PHE A 40 -3.70 2.72 -5.65
CA PHE A 40 -4.37 3.75 -6.41
C PHE A 40 -4.05 3.62 -7.90
N GLY A 41 -5.02 3.92 -8.75
CA GLY A 41 -4.84 3.89 -10.20
C GLY A 41 -5.73 4.89 -10.93
N PRO A 42 -5.77 4.81 -12.27
CA PRO A 42 -6.47 5.77 -13.10
C PRO A 42 -8.00 5.73 -12.91
N ALA A 43 -8.65 6.89 -12.96
CA ALA A 43 -10.11 7.01 -12.81
C ALA A 43 -10.91 6.34 -13.94
N ASP A 44 -10.29 6.12 -15.10
CA ASP A 44 -10.91 5.44 -16.25
C ASP A 44 -11.01 3.91 -16.07
N GLY A 45 -10.47 3.37 -14.98
CA GLY A 45 -10.51 1.94 -14.68
C GLY A 45 -9.57 1.10 -15.54
N SER A 46 -8.61 1.72 -16.24
CA SER A 46 -7.67 1.01 -17.11
C SER A 46 -6.66 0.11 -16.39
N ALA A 47 -6.54 0.22 -15.06
CA ALA A 47 -5.67 -0.63 -14.27
C ALA A 47 -6.19 -2.08 -14.24
N THR A 48 -5.39 -3.02 -14.76
CA THR A 48 -5.74 -4.44 -14.71
C THR A 48 -5.40 -5.04 -13.35
N GLU A 49 -6.00 -6.19 -13.02
CA GLU A 49 -5.66 -6.96 -11.81
C GLU A 49 -4.16 -7.32 -11.77
N ARG A 50 -3.55 -7.58 -12.92
CA ARG A 50 -2.11 -7.86 -13.02
C ARG A 50 -1.28 -6.64 -12.64
N ASP A 51 -1.68 -5.45 -13.07
CA ASP A 51 -0.99 -4.20 -12.73
C ASP A 51 -1.11 -3.91 -11.23
N VAL A 52 -2.30 -4.13 -10.66
CA VAL A 52 -2.55 -4.00 -9.23
C VAL A 52 -1.67 -4.96 -8.44
N LEU A 53 -1.64 -6.25 -8.82
CA LEU A 53 -0.80 -7.25 -8.16
C LEU A 53 0.69 -6.91 -8.26
N ALA A 54 1.17 -6.50 -9.44
CA ALA A 54 2.56 -6.11 -9.64
C ALA A 54 2.93 -4.90 -8.76
N ALA A 55 2.03 -3.91 -8.64
CA ALA A 55 2.23 -2.74 -7.81
C ALA A 55 2.28 -3.10 -6.31
N VAL A 56 1.41 -4.01 -5.84
CA VAL A 56 1.43 -4.50 -4.45
C VAL A 56 2.73 -5.23 -4.18
N VAL A 57 3.09 -6.21 -5.01
CA VAL A 57 4.32 -7.01 -4.83
C VAL A 57 5.56 -6.12 -4.87
N GLY A 58 5.62 -5.15 -5.79
CA GLY A 58 6.74 -4.21 -5.89
C GLY A 58 6.87 -3.25 -4.71
N ALA A 59 5.79 -3.03 -3.95
CA ALA A 59 5.82 -2.19 -2.74
C ALA A 59 6.29 -2.97 -1.49
N LEU A 60 6.23 -4.30 -1.52
CA LEU A 60 6.61 -5.13 -0.39
C LEU A 60 8.12 -5.31 -0.33
N THR A 61 8.63 -5.31 0.89
CA THR A 61 10.02 -5.55 1.27
C THR A 61 10.08 -6.79 2.17
N PRO A 62 11.24 -7.45 2.31
CA PRO A 62 11.38 -8.59 3.23
C PRO A 62 10.93 -8.30 4.67
N ALA A 63 11.08 -7.05 5.13
CA ALA A 63 10.66 -6.62 6.46
C ALA A 63 9.13 -6.64 6.66
N ASP A 64 8.34 -6.51 5.60
CA ASP A 64 6.87 -6.55 5.68
C ASP A 64 6.34 -7.96 5.98
N PHE A 65 7.17 -8.99 5.78
CA PHE A 65 6.85 -10.38 6.11
C PHE A 65 7.40 -10.80 7.49
N ALA A 66 8.22 -9.96 8.12
CA ALA A 66 8.77 -10.25 9.43
C ALA A 66 7.66 -10.13 10.49
N ARG A 67 7.27 -11.26 11.09
CA ARG A 67 6.32 -11.24 12.21
C ARG A 67 6.93 -10.48 13.39
N PRO A 68 6.23 -9.51 14.00
CA PRO A 68 6.60 -9.00 15.30
C PRO A 68 6.60 -10.17 16.31
N GLY A 69 7.76 -10.53 16.86
CA GLY A 69 7.84 -11.44 18.00
C GLY A 69 8.33 -12.86 17.78
N THR A 70 8.93 -13.22 16.64
CA THR A 70 9.68 -14.50 16.55
C THR A 70 11.13 -14.27 17.01
N PRO A 71 11.59 -14.81 18.15
CA PRO A 71 13.01 -14.79 18.49
C PRO A 71 13.75 -15.59 17.42
N GLN A 72 14.84 -15.04 16.88
CA GLN A 72 15.79 -15.86 16.15
C GLN A 72 16.39 -16.86 17.14
N ARG A 73 16.03 -18.13 16.99
CA ARG A 73 16.69 -19.25 17.63
C ARG A 73 17.72 -19.84 16.69
#